data_AF-A0A517WWL5-F1
#
_entry.id   AF-A0A517WWL5-F1
#
_cell.length_a   1.000
_cell.length_b   1.000
_cell.length_c   1.000
_cell.angle_alpha   90.00
_cell.angle_beta   90.00
_cell.angle_gamma   90.00
#
_symmetry.space_group_name_H-M   'P 1'
#
loop_
_entity.id
_entity.type
_entity.pdbx_description
1 polymer ?
#
loop_
_entity_poly.entity_id
_entity_poly.type
_entity_poly.pdbx_seq_one_letter_code
_entity_poly.pdbx_strand_id
1 'polypeptide(L)' 'MRVWSEQDAMVKKVVTAAYQSRIEFIGSIFRRMGFRGKDVEIRVRLLLCYMSWEPNLHPQESRKRRFDMLNLQYQILAQV' A
#
# COMPACT_ATOMS: atom_id res chain seq x y z
N MET A 1 -5.60 -2.76 -8.32
CA MET A 1 -6.06 -2.59 -9.71
C MET A 1 -4.85 -2.39 -10.61
N ARG A 2 -4.43 -3.43 -11.29
CA ARG A 2 -3.62 -3.33 -12.52
C ARG A 2 -4.06 -4.40 -13.50
N VAL A 3 -5.36 -4.72 -13.53
CA VAL A 3 -5.92 -5.78 -14.40
C VAL A 3 -5.63 -5.48 -15.87
N TRP A 4 -5.55 -4.20 -16.24
CA TRP A 4 -5.08 -3.76 -17.55
C TRP A 4 -3.68 -4.29 -17.91
N SER A 5 -2.80 -4.54 -16.92
CA SER A 5 -1.47 -5.10 -17.17
C SER A 5 -1.50 -6.57 -17.56
N GLU A 6 -2.60 -7.28 -17.32
CA GLU A 6 -2.70 -8.72 -17.65
C GLU A 6 -2.81 -8.97 -19.15
N GLN A 7 -3.13 -7.94 -19.93
CA GLN A 7 -3.29 -8.01 -21.37
C GLN A 7 -1.94 -8.10 -22.12
N ASP A 8 -0.83 -7.75 -21.45
CA ASP A 8 0.52 -7.79 -22.02
C ASP A 8 1.48 -8.46 -21.03
N ALA A 9 2.18 -9.51 -21.48
CA ALA A 9 3.05 -10.31 -20.63
C ALA A 9 4.25 -9.53 -20.09
N MET A 10 4.81 -8.61 -20.87
CA MET A 10 5.92 -7.77 -20.45
C MET A 10 5.46 -6.76 -19.40
N VAL A 11 4.34 -6.09 -19.64
CA VAL A 11 3.75 -5.13 -18.70
C VAL A 11 3.38 -5.82 -17.40
N LYS A 12 2.72 -6.99 -17.46
CA LYS A 12 2.42 -7.83 -16.29
C LYS A 12 3.66 -8.10 -15.46
N LYS A 13 4.76 -8.54 -16.10
CA LYS A 13 6.03 -8.84 -15.42
C LYS A 13 6.57 -7.62 -14.67
N VAL A 14 6.60 -6.45 -15.32
CA VAL A 14 7.10 -5.20 -14.72
C VAL A 14 6.22 -4.77 -13.54
N VAL A 15 4.89 -4.81 -13.72
CA VAL A 15 3.93 -4.44 -12.67
C VAL A 15 4.04 -5.39 -11.48
N THR A 16 4.11 -6.70 -11.70
CA THR A 16 4.30 -7.69 -10.62
C THR A 16 5.58 -7.44 -9.85
N ALA A 17 6.71 -7.21 -10.54
CA ALA A 17 7.99 -6.91 -9.88
C ALA A 17 7.89 -5.63 -9.03
N ALA A 18 7.28 -4.56 -9.56
CA ALA A 18 7.10 -3.32 -8.83
C ALA A 18 6.23 -3.49 -7.56
N TYR A 19 5.18 -4.29 -7.63
CA TYR A 19 4.35 -4.58 -6.45
C TYR A 19 5.07 -5.47 -5.44
N GLN A 20 5.84 -6.46 -5.90
CA GLN A 20 6.65 -7.31 -5.02
C GLN A 20 7.66 -6.47 -4.22
N SER A 21 8.39 -5.56 -4.87
CA SER A 21 9.33 -4.67 -4.18
C SER A 21 8.63 -3.74 -3.18
N ARG A 22 7.41 -3.26 -3.49
CA ARG A 22 6.61 -2.46 -2.54
C ARG A 22 6.18 -3.27 -1.33
N ILE A 23 5.71 -4.49 -1.54
CA ILE A 23 5.29 -5.43 -0.48
C ILE A 23 6.47 -5.72 0.45
N GLU A 24 7.64 -6.01 -0.12
CA GLU A 24 8.86 -6.29 0.65
C GLU A 24 9.31 -5.10 1.47
N PHE A 25 9.36 -3.92 0.84
CA PHE A 25 9.75 -2.68 1.49
C PHE A 25 8.81 -2.33 2.65
N ILE A 26 7.50 -2.26 2.40
CA ILE A 26 6.50 -1.95 3.43
C ILE A 26 6.53 -3.02 4.54
N GLY A 27 6.63 -4.29 4.15
CA GLY A 27 6.72 -5.40 5.11
C GLY A 27 7.95 -5.30 6.01
N SER A 28 9.08 -4.82 5.47
CA SER A 28 10.29 -4.59 6.27
C SER A 28 10.08 -3.51 7.34
N ILE A 29 9.29 -2.47 7.05
CA ILE A 29 8.96 -1.42 8.00
C ILE A 29 8.12 -1.99 9.14
N PHE A 30 7.02 -2.69 8.84
CA PHE A 30 6.18 -3.28 9.88
C PHE A 30 6.92 -4.32 10.72
N ARG A 31 7.81 -5.12 10.12
CA ARG A 31 8.69 -6.03 10.88
C ARG A 31 9.62 -5.29 11.84
N ARG A 32 10.21 -4.17 11.40
CA ARG A 32 11.06 -3.31 12.25
C ARG A 32 10.28 -2.68 13.41
N MET A 33 8.98 -2.48 13.24
CA MET A 33 8.08 -1.98 14.29
C MET A 33 7.64 -3.05 15.28
N GLY A 34 7.99 -4.33 15.05
CA GLY A 34 7.72 -5.44 15.96
C GLY A 34 6.59 -6.38 15.53
N PHE A 35 5.85 -6.06 14.46
CA PHE A 35 4.79 -6.94 13.94
C PHE A 35 5.37 -8.20 13.30
N ARG A 36 4.61 -9.30 13.30
CA ARG A 36 5.06 -10.60 12.79
C ARG A 36 3.97 -11.37 12.03
N GLY A 37 4.40 -12.32 11.21
CA GLY A 37 3.53 -13.27 10.52
C GLY A 37 2.40 -12.59 9.74
N LYS A 38 1.17 -13.09 9.93
CA LYS A 38 -0.03 -12.57 9.27
C LYS A 38 -0.34 -11.11 9.61
N ASP A 39 0.15 -10.61 10.74
CA ASP A 39 -0.09 -9.21 11.14
C ASP A 39 0.69 -8.23 10.25
N VAL A 40 1.93 -8.58 9.89
CA VAL A 40 2.68 -7.83 8.85
C VAL A 40 1.95 -7.93 7.52
N GLU A 41 1.51 -9.12 7.15
CA GLU A 41 0.86 -9.35 5.86
C GLU A 41 -0.39 -8.48 5.68
N ILE A 42 -1.28 -8.46 6.68
CA ILE A 42 -2.52 -7.68 6.59
C ILE A 42 -2.25 -6.17 6.59
N ARG A 43 -1.30 -5.69 7.41
CA ARG A 43 -0.93 -4.26 7.45
C ARG A 43 -0.32 -3.80 6.13
N VAL A 44 0.54 -4.62 5.50
CA VAL A 44 1.08 -4.35 4.15
C VAL A 44 -0.04 -4.26 3.13
N ARG A 45 -0.97 -5.24 3.12
CA ARG A 45 -2.10 -5.26 2.18
C ARG A 45 -2.97 -4.02 2.33
N LEU A 46 -3.34 -3.66 3.56
CA LEU A 46 -4.19 -2.49 3.85
C LEU A 46 -3.52 -1.18 3.41
N LEU A 47 -2.26 -0.97 3.80
CA LEU A 47 -1.53 0.25 3.44
C LEU A 47 -1.33 0.36 1.92
N LEU A 48 -0.87 -0.72 1.28
CA LEU A 48 -0.59 -0.71 -0.15
C LEU A 48 -1.86 -0.49 -0.98
N CYS A 49 -2.97 -1.13 -0.60
CA CYS A 49 -4.25 -0.92 -1.26
C CYS A 49 -4.71 0.53 -1.12
N TYR A 50 -4.73 1.07 0.11
CA TYR A 50 -5.15 2.45 0.32
C TYR A 50 -4.32 3.44 -0.50
N MET A 51 -2.98 3.42 -0.35
CA MET A 51 -2.11 4.37 -1.07
C MET A 51 -2.15 4.21 -2.59
N SER A 52 -2.41 3.00 -3.10
CA SER A 52 -2.52 2.77 -4.55
C SER A 52 -3.82 3.32 -5.15
N TRP A 53 -4.89 3.39 -4.35
CA TRP A 53 -6.24 3.69 -4.82
C TRP A 53 -6.76 5.06 -4.39
N GLU A 54 -6.30 5.58 -3.25
CA GLU A 54 -6.76 6.84 -2.67
C GLU A 54 -6.78 8.00 -3.68
N PRO A 55 -5.74 8.23 -4.50
CA PRO A 55 -5.78 9.31 -5.49
C PRO A 55 -6.85 9.12 -6.58
N ASN A 56 -7.20 7.87 -6.91
CA ASN A 56 -8.23 7.56 -7.91
C ASN A 56 -9.63 7.65 -7.33
N LEU A 57 -9.80 7.31 -6.05
CA LEU A 57 -11.09 7.37 -5.35
C LEU A 57 -11.44 8.80 -4.92
N HIS A 58 -10.43 9.62 -4.62
CA HIS A 58 -10.61 10.98 -4.10
C HIS A 58 -9.81 12.01 -4.92
N PRO A 59 -10.07 12.14 -6.24
CA PRO A 59 -9.22 12.93 -7.16
C PRO A 59 -9.22 14.44 -6.88
N GLN A 60 -10.22 14.95 -6.16
CA GLN A 60 -10.36 16.39 -5.81
C GLN A 60 -10.09 16.64 -4.33
N GLU A 61 -9.54 15.66 -3.60
CA GLU A 61 -9.27 15.84 -2.18
C GLU A 61 -8.13 16.83 -1.95
N SER A 62 -8.36 17.80 -1.06
CA SER A 62 -7.33 18.76 -0.69
C SER A 62 -6.12 18.07 -0.06
N ARG A 63 -4.92 18.61 -0.29
CA ARG A 63 -3.69 18.09 0.31
C ARG A 63 -3.75 17.99 1.84
N LYS A 64 -4.42 18.96 2.49
CA LYS A 64 -4.62 18.97 3.94
C LYS A 64 -5.43 17.76 4.39
N ARG A 65 -6.60 17.56 3.78
CA ARG A 65 -7.49 16.43 4.10
C ARG A 65 -6.79 15.08 3.89
N ARG A 66 -6.08 14.94 2.76
CA ARG A 66 -5.26 13.76 2.47
C ARG A 66 -4.25 13.48 3.58
N PHE A 67 -3.53 14.51 4.03
CA PHE A 67 -2.55 14.38 5.10
C PHE A 67 -3.19 13.97 6.43
N ASP A 68 -4.36 14.55 6.77
CA ASP A 68 -5.11 14.17 7.96
C ASP A 68 -5.51 12.68 7.92
N MET A 69 -5.95 12.17 6.78
CA MET A 69 -6.30 10.75 6.62
C MET A 69 -5.09 9.83 6.70
N LEU A 70 -3.94 10.23 6.13
CA LEU A 70 -2.69 9.46 6.25
C LEU A 70 -2.21 9.37 7.71
N ASN A 71 -2.39 10.44 8.50
CA ASN A 71 -2.07 10.41 9.93
C ASN A 71 -2.97 9.44 10.71
N LEU A 72 -4.29 9.45 10.43
CA LEU A 72 -5.21 8.49 11.04
C LEU A 72 -4.89 7.04 10.62
N GLN A 73 -4.58 6.84 9.34
CA GLN A 73 -4.15 5.53 8.86
C GLN A 73 -2.87 5.06 9.55
N TYR A 74 -1.89 5.95 9.75
CA TYR A 74 -0.70 5.62 10.53
C TYR A 74 -1.09 5.18 11.95
N GLN A 75 -1.95 5.91 12.65
CA GLN A 75 -2.41 5.51 13.98
C GLN A 75 -3.04 4.10 13.97
N ILE A 76 -3.91 3.81 13.00
CA ILE A 76 -4.58 2.50 12.91
C ILE A 76 -3.61 1.37 12.59
N LEU A 77 -2.68 1.59 11.65
CA LEU A 77 -1.82 0.53 11.11
C LEU A 77 -0.49 0.37 11.85
N ALA A 78 -0.07 1.38 12.62
CA ALA A 78 1.24 1.42 13.26
C ALA A 78 1.19 1.32 14.79
N GLN A 79 0.01 1.35 15.40
CA GLN A 79 -0.14 1.08 16.82
C GLN A 79 0.15 -0.40 17.12
N VAL A 80 1.00 -0.59 18.14
CA VAL A 80 1.44 -1.88 18.70
C VAL A 80 0.54 -2.26 19.86
#